data_AF-A0A7C6XZ48-F1
#
_entry.id   AF-A0A7C6XZ48-F1
#
_cell.length_a   1.000
_cell.length_b   1.000
_cell.length_c   1.000
_cell.angle_alpha   90.00
_cell.angle_beta   90.00
_cell.angle_gamma   90.00
#
_symmetry.space_group_name_H-M   'P 1'
#
loop_
_entity.id
_entity.type
_entity.pdbx_description
1 polymer ?
#
loop_
_entity_poly.entity_id
_entity_poly.type
_entity_poly.pdbx_seq_one_letter_code
_entity_poly.pdbx_strand_id
1 'polypeptide(L)'
;MRKHHDKQFKLDAIKCRENHPELSVAAVCINLNISQPTLYKWTAEYKNDGDINHRGSGNFSNDLEKENARLRKELQAKDDALRILKKAISILNEEPK
;
A
#
# COMPACT_ATOMS: atom_id res chain seq x y z
N MET A 1 -5.65 -7.24 -25.44
CA MET A 1 -6.33 -7.18 -24.13
C MET A 1 -5.37 -7.64 -23.05
N ARG A 2 -5.34 -7.00 -21.87
CA ARG A 2 -4.56 -7.50 -20.72
C ARG A 2 -5.28 -8.71 -20.13
N LYS A 3 -4.60 -9.86 -20.03
CA LYS A 3 -5.13 -11.01 -19.29
C LYS A 3 -5.13 -10.66 -17.81
N HIS A 4 -6.30 -10.67 -17.20
CA HIS A 4 -6.45 -10.50 -15.76
C HIS A 4 -6.38 -11.87 -15.11
N HIS A 5 -5.39 -12.06 -14.23
CA HIS A 5 -5.24 -13.27 -13.42
C HIS A 5 -5.81 -13.00 -12.03
N ASP A 6 -6.58 -13.95 -11.50
CA ASP A 6 -7.12 -13.88 -10.15
C ASP A 6 -6.00 -13.86 -9.08
N LYS A 7 -6.32 -13.44 -7.85
CA LYS A 7 -5.34 -13.36 -6.76
C LYS A 7 -4.68 -14.70 -6.49
N GLN A 8 -5.52 -15.73 -6.47
CA GLN A 8 -5.16 -17.07 -6.06
C GLN A 8 -4.17 -17.67 -7.05
N PHE A 9 -4.44 -17.53 -8.35
CA PHE A 9 -3.58 -17.92 -9.45
C PHE A 9 -2.19 -17.29 -9.36
N LYS A 10 -2.11 -16.00 -9.02
CA LYS A 10 -0.80 -15.33 -8.87
C LYS A 10 -0.02 -15.89 -7.68
N LEU A 11 -0.67 -16.12 -6.54
CA LEU A 11 -0.04 -16.70 -5.36
C LEU A 11 0.40 -18.15 -5.60
N ASP A 12 -0.45 -18.94 -6.26
CA ASP A 12 -0.17 -20.33 -6.59
C ASP A 12 0.97 -20.44 -7.61
N ALA A 13 1.09 -19.50 -8.55
CA ALA A 13 2.23 -19.44 -9.47
C ALA A 13 3.56 -19.21 -8.73
N ILE A 14 3.58 -18.34 -7.70
CA ILE A 14 4.75 -18.12 -6.86
C ILE A 14 5.06 -19.38 -6.03
N LYS A 15 4.06 -19.96 -5.38
CA LYS A 15 4.24 -21.20 -4.59
C LYS A 15 4.70 -22.37 -5.44
N CYS A 16 4.19 -22.50 -6.66
CA CYS A 16 4.64 -23.51 -7.62
C CYS A 16 6.14 -23.37 -7.89
N ARG A 17 6.65 -22.15 -8.03
CA ARG A 17 8.09 -21.90 -8.15
C ARG A 17 8.87 -22.27 -6.88
N GLU A 18 8.34 -21.98 -5.70
CA GLU A 18 9.00 -22.28 -4.42
C GLU A 18 9.03 -23.79 -4.12
N ASN A 19 7.96 -24.50 -4.44
CA ASN A 19 7.82 -25.93 -4.21
C ASN A 19 8.57 -26.79 -5.24
N HIS A 20 8.91 -26.22 -6.40
CA HIS A 20 9.63 -26.90 -7.48
C HIS A 20 10.97 -26.22 -7.80
N PRO A 21 11.95 -26.24 -6.87
CA PRO A 21 13.28 -25.66 -7.11
C PRO A 21 14.05 -26.35 -8.24
N GLU A 22 13.69 -27.59 -8.61
CA GLU A 22 14.27 -28.36 -9.70
C GLU A 22 13.88 -27.83 -11.09
N LEU A 23 12.74 -27.14 -11.20
CA LEU A 23 12.30 -26.55 -12.46
C LEU A 23 12.99 -25.20 -12.65
N SER A 24 13.22 -24.78 -13.90
CA SER A 24 13.64 -23.40 -14.20
C SER A 24 12.45 -22.44 -14.16
N VAL A 25 12.70 -21.14 -13.96
CA VAL A 25 11.64 -20.11 -14.00
C VAL A 25 10.91 -20.15 -15.34
N ALA A 26 11.65 -20.36 -16.42
CA ALA A 26 11.12 -20.51 -17.76
C ALA A 26 10.16 -21.70 -17.89
N ALA A 27 10.54 -22.87 -17.35
CA ALA A 27 9.70 -24.07 -17.39
C ALA A 27 8.38 -23.87 -16.64
N VAL A 28 8.43 -23.25 -15.44
CA VAL A 28 7.22 -22.93 -14.66
C VAL A 28 6.32 -21.95 -15.44
N CYS A 29 6.89 -20.92 -16.07
CA CYS A 29 6.12 -19.96 -16.86
C CYS A 29 5.46 -20.58 -18.09
N ILE A 30 6.15 -21.51 -18.77
CA ILE A 30 5.60 -22.28 -19.90
C ILE A 30 4.41 -23.12 -19.43
N ASN A 31 4.55 -23.85 -18.32
CA ASN A 31 3.49 -24.70 -17.78
C ASN A 31 2.25 -23.90 -17.37
N LEU A 32 2.45 -22.70 -16.81
CA LEU A 32 1.38 -21.80 -16.38
C LEU A 32 0.86 -20.88 -17.50
N ASN A 33 1.43 -20.97 -18.71
CA ASN A 33 1.11 -20.12 -19.85
C ASN A 33 1.17 -18.60 -19.55
N ILE A 34 2.20 -18.20 -18.80
CA ILE A 34 2.49 -16.80 -18.45
C ILE A 34 3.88 -16.39 -18.93
N SER A 35 4.15 -15.09 -19.01
CA SER A 35 5.49 -14.60 -19.35
C SER A 35 6.39 -14.56 -18.10
N GLN A 36 7.71 -14.76 -18.27
CA GLN A 36 8.66 -14.65 -17.15
C GLN A 36 8.61 -13.28 -16.46
N PRO A 37 8.54 -12.13 -17.19
CA PRO A 37 8.37 -10.82 -16.55
C PRO A 37 7.11 -10.73 -15.68
N THR A 38 6.03 -11.42 -16.05
CA THR A 38 4.81 -11.50 -15.24
C THR A 38 5.06 -12.17 -13.90
N LEU A 39 5.73 -13.32 -13.91
CA LEU A 39 6.06 -14.03 -12.68
C LEU A 39 7.01 -13.22 -11.79
N TYR A 40 8.06 -12.62 -12.36
CA TYR A 40 8.97 -11.76 -11.60
C TYR A 40 8.27 -10.56 -10.95
N LYS A 41 7.33 -9.94 -11.67
CA LYS A 41 6.52 -8.84 -11.14
C LYS A 41 5.71 -9.30 -9.93
N TRP A 42 5.01 -10.44 -10.01
CA TRP A 42 4.24 -10.97 -8.89
C TRP A 42 5.11 -11.34 -7.70
N THR A 43 6.28 -11.95 -7.94
CA THR A 43 7.25 -12.25 -6.88
C THR A 43 7.76 -10.99 -6.18
N ALA A 44 8.00 -9.90 -6.94
CA ALA A 44 8.41 -8.63 -6.36
C ALA A 44 7.27 -7.97 -5.54
N GLU A 45 6.04 -7.99 -6.05
CA GLU A 45 4.86 -7.50 -5.31
C GLU A 45 4.69 -8.26 -3.99
N TYR A 46 4.74 -9.59 -4.04
CA TYR A 46 4.62 -10.45 -2.87
C TYR A 46 5.72 -10.22 -1.83
N LYS A 47 6.97 -10.00 -2.27
CA LYS A 47 8.10 -9.75 -1.35
C LYS A 47 8.02 -8.40 -0.63
N ASN A 48 7.48 -7.37 -1.28
CA ASN A 48 7.41 -6.03 -0.68
C ASN A 48 6.23 -5.90 0.29
N ASP A 49 5.05 -6.42 -0.09
CA ASP A 49 3.82 -6.21 0.69
C ASP A 49 3.42 -7.42 1.54
N GLY A 50 4.09 -8.57 1.38
CA GLY A 50 3.69 -9.85 1.98
C GLY A 50 2.43 -10.46 1.35
N ASP A 51 1.86 -9.81 0.32
CA ASP A 51 0.64 -10.22 -0.37
C ASP A 51 0.63 -9.70 -1.81
N ILE A 52 -0.19 -10.29 -2.68
CA ILE A 52 -0.36 -9.82 -4.05
C ILE A 52 -1.70 -9.11 -4.18
N ASN A 53 -1.64 -7.79 -4.38
CA ASN A 53 -2.83 -7.00 -4.65
C ASN A 53 -3.45 -7.40 -6.00
N HIS A 54 -4.68 -7.93 -5.95
CA HIS A 54 -5.38 -8.48 -7.13
C HIS A 54 -6.11 -7.40 -7.95
N ARG A 55 -6.43 -6.25 -7.35
CA ARG A 55 -6.93 -5.08 -8.10
C ARG A 55 -5.79 -4.16 -8.49
N GLY A 56 -5.97 -3.54 -9.65
CA GLY A 56 -4.96 -2.78 -10.38
C GLY A 56 -4.16 -1.83 -9.50
N SER A 57 -2.90 -1.64 -9.89
CA SER A 57 -1.96 -0.66 -9.36
C SER A 57 -2.45 0.79 -9.53
N GLY A 58 -3.62 1.10 -9.00
CA GLY A 58 -4.09 2.46 -8.79
C GLY A 58 -3.43 2.95 -7.52
N ASN A 59 -2.27 3.58 -7.70
CA ASN A 59 -1.62 4.59 -6.85
C ASN A 59 -1.82 4.53 -5.32
N PHE A 60 -2.01 3.35 -4.74
CA PHE A 60 -2.49 3.23 -3.36
C PHE A 60 -1.49 3.82 -2.36
N SER A 61 -0.19 3.70 -2.64
CA SER A 61 0.86 4.35 -1.86
C SER A 61 0.72 5.88 -1.88
N ASN A 62 0.50 6.47 -3.05
CA ASN A 62 0.35 7.92 -3.20
C ASN A 62 -0.97 8.41 -2.60
N ASP A 63 -2.05 7.65 -2.74
CA ASP A 63 -3.35 8.02 -2.17
C ASP A 63 -3.32 7.93 -0.64
N LEU A 64 -2.63 6.92 -0.09
CA LEU A 64 -2.38 6.81 1.34
C LEU A 64 -1.48 7.93 1.86
N GLU A 65 -0.41 8.27 1.14
CA GLU A 65 0.49 9.38 1.50
C GLU A 65 -0.22 10.74 1.44
N LYS A 66 -1.03 10.98 0.39
CA LYS A 66 -1.86 12.19 0.27
C LYS A 66 -2.87 12.28 1.40
N GLU A 67 -3.53 11.18 1.74
CA GLU A 67 -4.48 11.16 2.84
C GLU A 67 -3.77 11.36 4.19
N ASN A 68 -2.59 10.77 4.38
CA ASN A 68 -1.77 10.99 5.58
C ASN A 68 -1.38 12.47 5.72
N ALA A 69 -0.95 13.12 4.63
CA ALA A 69 -0.61 14.54 4.62
C ALA A 69 -1.84 15.42 4.92
N ARG A 70 -3.01 15.09 4.36
CA ARG A 70 -4.29 15.76 4.65
C ARG A 70 -4.64 15.67 6.12
N LEU A 71 -4.61 14.46 6.68
CA LEU A 71 -4.93 14.19 8.08
C LEU A 71 -3.97 14.91 9.04
N ARG A 72 -2.66 14.91 8.78
CA ARG A 72 -1.68 15.66 9.58
C ARG A 72 -1.97 17.15 9.59
N LYS A 73 -2.31 17.73 8.42
CA LYS A 73 -2.65 19.15 8.31
C LYS A 73 -3.92 19.49 9.08
N GLU A 74 -4.95 18.65 9.00
CA GLU A 74 -6.19 18.85 9.74
C GLU A 74 -5.97 18.75 11.26
N LEU A 75 -5.15 17.79 11.71
CA LEU A 75 -4.79 17.62 13.11
C LEU A 75 -4.03 18.84 13.64
N GLN A 76 -3.04 19.34 12.89
CA GLN A 76 -2.31 20.55 13.26
C GLN A 76 -3.24 21.78 13.36
N ALA A 77 -4.15 21.96 12.40
CA ALA A 77 -5.09 23.07 12.43
C ALA A 77 -6.02 23.01 13.66
N LYS A 78 -6.47 21.81 14.05
CA LYS A 78 -7.25 21.58 15.26
C LYS A 78 -6.45 21.88 16.53
N ASP A 79 -5.20 21.44 16.60
CA ASP A 79 -4.32 21.70 17.74
C ASP A 79 -4.03 23.20 17.91
N ASP A 80 -3.77 23.91 16.81
CA ASP A 80 -3.56 25.37 16.84
C ASP A 80 -4.83 26.12 17.28
N ALA A 81 -6.01 25.73 16.79
CA ALA A 81 -7.27 26.31 17.24
C ALA A 81 -7.47 26.09 18.75
N LEU A 82 -7.23 24.88 19.24
CA LEU A 82 -7.30 24.58 20.67
C LEU A 82 -6.31 25.40 21.49
N ARG A 83 -5.08 25.60 21.00
CA ARG A 83 -4.07 26.41 21.67
C ARG A 83 -4.48 27.88 21.77
N ILE A 84 -5.06 28.45 20.70
CA ILE A 84 -5.56 29.82 20.68
C ILE A 84 -6.70 29.97 21.69
N LEU A 85 -7.66 29.04 21.70
CA LEU A 85 -8.79 29.07 22.64
C LEU A 85 -8.32 29.00 24.10
N LYS A 86 -7.39 28.09 24.42
CA LYS A 86 -6.79 28.00 25.76
C LYS A 86 -6.10 29.30 26.15
N LYS A 87 -5.34 29.92 25.23
CA LYS A 87 -4.65 31.19 25.49
C LYS A 87 -5.64 32.32 25.74
N ALA A 88 -6.72 32.40 24.97
CA ALA A 88 -7.78 33.39 25.17
C ALA A 88 -8.43 33.26 26.56
N ILE A 89 -8.73 32.02 26.99
CA ILE A 89 -9.27 31.76 28.33
C ILE A 89 -8.27 32.19 29.43
N SER A 90 -6.98 31.91 29.28
CA SER A 90 -5.96 32.33 30.24
C SER A 90 -5.92 33.85 30.39
N ILE A 91 -5.91 34.58 29.26
CA ILE A 91 -5.91 36.05 29.25
C ILE A 91 -7.15 36.60 29.97
N LEU A 92 -8.33 36.07 29.66
CA LEU A 92 -9.59 36.50 30.30
C LEU A 92 -9.62 36.23 31.81
N ASN A 93 -8.90 35.20 32.30
CA ASN A 93 -8.81 34.89 33.72
C ASN A 93 -7.76 35.76 34.46
N GLU A 94 -6.83 36.38 33.74
CA GLU A 94 -5.74 37.20 34.30
C GLU A 94 -6.07 38.70 34.34
N GLU A 95 -7.16 39.15 33.72
CA GLU A 95 -7.60 40.54 33.81
C GLU A 95 -8.18 40.86 35.21
N PRO A 96 -7.69 41.90 35.91
CA PRO A 96 -8.24 42.30 37.19
C PRO A 96 -9.65 42.89 37.00
N LYS A 97 -10.59 42.49 37.86
CA LYS A 97 -11.98 42.98 37.88
C LYS A 97 -12.07 44.48 38.13
#